data_AF-A0A968A6G3-F1
#
_entry.id   AF-A0A968A6G3-F1
#
_cell.length_a   1.000
_cell.length_b   1.000
_cell.length_c   1.000
_cell.angle_alpha   90.00
_cell.angle_beta   90.00
_cell.angle_gamma   90.00
#
_symmetry.space_group_name_H-M   'P 1'
#
loop_
_entity.id
_entity.type
_entity.pdbx_description
1 polymer ?
#
loop_
_entity_poly.entity_id
_entity_poly.type
_entity_poly.pdbx_seq_one_letter_code
_entity_poly.pdbx_strand_id
1 'polypeptide(L)' 'LNAEKSAELIATLPDLEPGTYSVDWTVLSLDGHSASGSYTFAYSLEPERSYVIGV' A
#
# COMPACT_ATOMS: atom_id res chain seq x y z
N LEU A 1 2.75 -2.90 31.03
CA LEU A 1 3.29 -3.12 29.68
C LEU A 1 2.39 -2.38 28.71
N ASN A 2 2.63 -1.09 28.48
CA ASN A 2 1.89 -0.32 27.48
C ASN A 2 2.56 -0.60 26.12
N ALA A 3 2.21 -1.73 25.50
CA ALA A 3 2.39 -1.84 24.07
C ALA A 3 1.37 -0.88 23.45
N GLU A 4 1.84 0.22 22.88
CA GLU A 4 0.96 1.17 22.21
C GLU A 4 0.19 0.42 21.13
N LYS A 5 -1.14 0.43 21.25
CA LYS A 5 -2.05 -0.23 20.31
C LYS A 5 -1.99 0.56 18.99
N SER A 6 -1.05 0.23 18.11
CA SER A 6 -1.03 0.78 16.77
C SER A 6 -2.18 0.17 15.96
N ALA A 7 -3.01 1.02 15.37
CA ALA A 7 -4.08 0.61 14.47
C ALA A 7 -3.59 0.46 13.01
N GLU A 8 -2.30 0.62 12.77
CA GLU A 8 -1.69 0.61 11.44
C GLU A 8 -0.80 -0.62 11.24
N LEU A 9 -0.95 -1.26 10.07
CA LEU A 9 -0.09 -2.34 9.61
C LEU A 9 0.57 -1.91 8.30
N ILE A 10 1.89 -1.94 8.26
CA ILE A 10 2.69 -1.52 7.09
C ILE A 10 3.29 -2.76 6.43
N ALA A 11 3.08 -2.91 5.12
CA ALA A 11 3.72 -3.92 4.29
C ALA A 11 4.64 -3.23 3.28
N THR A 12 5.92 -3.61 3.27
CA THR A 12 6.87 -3.13 2.26
C THR A 12 6.65 -3.89 0.96
N LEU A 13 6.49 -3.15 -0.13
CA LEU A 13 6.37 -3.71 -1.47
C LEU A 13 7.73 -3.66 -2.16
N PRO A 14 8.07 -4.65 -3.02
CA PRO A 14 9.21 -4.53 -3.91
C PRO A 14 8.95 -3.44 -4.97
N ASP A 15 9.96 -3.15 -5.80
CA ASP A 15 9.75 -2.32 -6.98
C ASP A 15 8.66 -2.95 -7.86
N LEU A 16 7.63 -2.16 -8.15
CA LEU A 16 6.49 -2.58 -8.97
C LEU A 16 6.67 -2.08 -10.40
N GLU A 17 6.23 -2.87 -11.36
CA GLU A 17 6.05 -2.40 -12.73
C GLU A 17 4.74 -1.59 -12.82
N PRO A 18 4.60 -0.67 -13.78
CA PRO A 18 3.32 -0.01 -14.03
C PRO A 18 2.19 -1.02 -14.26
N GLY A 19 1.10 -0.89 -13.52
CA GLY A 19 0.00 -1.83 -13.59
C GLY A 19 -1.08 -1.60 -12.53
N THR A 20 -2.13 -2.42 -12.59
CA THR A 20 -3.21 -2.42 -11.60
C THR A 20 -3.02 -3.61 -10.66
N TYR A 21 -2.97 -3.34 -9.37
CA TYR A 21 -2.68 -4.32 -8.33
C TYR A 21 -3.86 -4.45 -7.36
N SER A 22 -4.10 -5.68 -6.89
CA SER A 22 -5.03 -5.98 -5.80
C SER A 22 -4.26 -6.21 -4.51
N VAL A 23 -4.77 -5.67 -3.41
CA VAL A 23 -4.27 -5.92 -2.06
C VAL A 23 -5.37 -6.63 -1.30
N ASP A 24 -5.17 -7.92 -1.09
CA ASP A 24 -6.04 -8.77 -0.30
C ASP A 24 -5.42 -8.96 1.09
N TRP A 25 -6.19 -8.67 2.14
CA TRP A 25 -5.69 -8.74 3.52
C TRP A 25 -6.64 -9.49 4.44
N THR A 26 -6.07 -10.07 5.50
CA THR A 26 -6.77 -10.69 6.62
C THR A 26 -6.03 -10.33 7.90
N VAL A 27 -6.75 -9.80 8.89
CA VAL A 27 -6.20 -9.41 10.19
C VAL A 27 -6.94 -10.14 11.31
N LEU A 28 -6.21 -10.45 12.37
CA LEU A 28 -6.76 -11.02 13.61
C LEU A 28 -6.63 -9.99 14.72
N SER A 29 -7.77 -9.61 15.29
CA SER A 29 -7.83 -8.71 16.44
C SER A 29 -7.44 -9.44 17.73
N LEU A 30 -7.03 -8.69 18.75
CA LEU A 30 -6.65 -9.24 20.06
C LEU A 30 -7.82 -9.92 20.80
N ASP A 31 -9.07 -9.59 20.41
CA ASP A 31 -10.28 -10.22 20.92
C ASP A 31 -10.64 -11.53 20.18
N GLY A 32 -9.81 -11.95 19.21
CA GLY A 32 -9.99 -13.18 18.45
C GLY A 32 -10.88 -13.05 17.22
N HIS A 33 -11.46 -11.88 16.94
CA HIS A 33 -12.22 -11.68 15.71
C HIS A 33 -11.30 -11.43 14.51
N SER A 34 -11.57 -12.12 13.42
CA SER A 34 -10.91 -11.88 12.14
C SER A 34 -11.71 -10.91 11.27
N ALA A 35 -11.01 -10.06 10.54
CA ALA A 35 -11.58 -9.26 9.47
C ALA A 35 -10.73 -9.41 8.20
N SER A 36 -11.37 -9.35 7.04
CA SER A 36 -10.70 -9.42 5.74
C SER A 36 -11.26 -8.36 4.80
N GLY A 37 -10.44 -7.95 3.85
CA GLY A 37 -10.84 -7.00 2.83
C GLY A 37 -9.93 -7.04 1.62
N SER A 38 -10.34 -6.31 0.58
CA SER A 38 -9.59 -6.19 -0.65
C SER A 38 -9.74 -4.78 -1.20
N TYR A 39 -8.70 -4.24 -1.80
CA TYR A 39 -8.76 -3.00 -2.58
C TYR A 39 -7.82 -3.07 -3.78
N THR A 40 -8.12 -2.26 -4.80
CA THR A 40 -7.31 -2.17 -6.01
C THR A 40 -6.68 -0.78 -6.12
N PHE A 41 -5.43 -0.72 -6.57
CA PHE A 41 -4.78 0.54 -6.93
C PHE A 41 -4.07 0.41 -8.28
N ALA A 42 -3.94 1.53 -8.99
CA ALA A 42 -3.11 1.62 -10.19
C ALA A 42 -1.77 2.26 -9.82
N TYR A 43 -0.67 1.66 -10.27
CA TYR A 43 0.68 2.17 -10.14
C TYR A 43 1.19 2.54 -11.54
N SER A 44 1.76 3.72 -11.67
CA SER A 44 2.37 4.18 -12.92
C SER A 44 3.66 4.91 -12.61
N LEU A 45 4.68 4.68 -13.43
CA LEU A 45 5.83 5.57 -13.49
C LEU A 45 5.34 6.86 -14.14
N GLU A 46 5.12 7.92 -13.36
CA GLU A 46 5.01 9.25 -13.97
C GLU A 46 6.31 9.49 -14.74
N PRO A 47 6.28 9.78 -16.05
CA PRO A 47 7.47 10.27 -16.70
C PRO A 47 7.79 11.59 -15.99
N GLU A 48 8.97 11.64 -15.35
CA GLU A 48 9.64 12.86 -14.91
C GLU A 48 9.21 13.99 -15.85
N ARG A 49 8.50 14.99 -15.35
CA ARG A 49 8.10 16.14 -16.18
C ARG A 49 9.37 16.72 -16.78
N SER A 50 9.68 16.34 -18.01
CA SER A 50 10.79 16.87 -18.78
C SER A 50 10.56 18.37 -18.90
N TYR A 51 11.22 19.16 -18.06
CA TYR A 51 11.27 20.60 -18.23
C TYR A 51 12.11 20.86 -19.48
N VAL A 52 11.44 20.94 -20.64
CA VAL A 52 12.07 21.36 -21.88
C VAL A 52 12.38 22.85 -21.69
N ILE A 53 13.60 23.19 -21.27
CA ILE A 53 14.06 24.57 -21.34
C ILE A 53 14.23 24.87 -22.82
N GLY A 54 13.23 25.52 -23.41
CA GLY A 54 13.35 26.09 -24.73
C GLY A 54 14.51 27.09 -24.73
N VAL A 55 15.53 26.80 -25.54
CA VAL A 55 16.53 27.75 -26.00
C VAL A 55 16.71 27.58 -27.50
#